data_AF-A0AAW9R200-F1
#
_entry.id   AF-A0AAW9R200-F1
#
_cell.length_a   1.000
_cell.length_b   1.000
_cell.length_c   1.000
_cell.angle_alpha   90.00
_cell.angle_beta   90.00
_cell.angle_gamma   90.00
#
_symmetry.space_group_name_H-M   'P 1'
#
loop_
_entity.id
_entity.type
_entity.pdbx_description
1 polymer ?
#
loop_
_entity_poly.entity_id
_entity_poly.type
_entity_poly.pdbx_seq_one_letter_code
_entity_poly.pdbx_strand_id
1 'polypeptide(L)'
;RIRGERAENLERAIEFYLEALKVRTREDFPADHAMTLYNLANVYSDRIRGERAENLEKAIEFYRQALKVRTRKDFPVQWAITLNNLAAVYSDRIRGERAENLERAIEAYQKVLEVYTREDFPVQWATTLNNLANAYSRRIRGERTENLERAIEFYWRALEVRTREDFPVAHAMTLYNLAIAYKNRIRGERAENLERAIESYRQALEVYTREDFPVQWAMTLHNLANAYSDRIRGERAENLERAIKSYWRALEVYTRKDFPIQWATTLHNLANAYKDRIWGDRAENLEREIEFYWQALEVRTRKDFPLQWATTLNNLADAYKDRIRGDRAENLERAIEFYGRALEVYTARTSPWIMR
;
A
#
# COMPACT_ATOMS: atom_id res chain seq x y z
N ARG A 1 23.70 -8.58 -0.20
CA ARG A 1 24.07 -9.89 -0.82
C ARG A 1 22.84 -10.64 -1.34
N ILE A 2 21.85 -10.92 -0.49
CA ILE A 2 20.60 -11.64 -0.84
C ILE A 2 19.82 -11.04 -2.03
N ARG A 3 19.67 -9.70 -2.11
CA ARG A 3 18.97 -9.05 -3.24
C ARG A 3 19.69 -9.21 -4.58
N GLY A 4 21.03 -9.23 -4.57
CA GLY A 4 21.84 -9.42 -5.78
C GLY A 4 21.73 -10.84 -6.32
N GLU A 5 21.86 -11.83 -5.43
CA GLU A 5 21.68 -13.25 -5.74
C GLU A 5 20.24 -13.55 -6.21
N ARG A 6 19.22 -12.96 -5.56
CA ARG A 6 17.82 -13.11 -6.04
C ARG A 6 17.63 -12.54 -7.44
N ALA A 7 18.14 -11.34 -7.72
CA ALA A 7 17.99 -10.73 -9.04
C ALA A 7 18.65 -11.59 -10.12
N GLU A 8 19.86 -12.08 -9.86
CA GLU A 8 20.58 -12.96 -10.79
C GLU A 8 19.86 -14.31 -11.01
N ASN A 9 19.35 -14.92 -9.93
CA ASN A 9 18.59 -16.16 -10.02
C ASN A 9 17.31 -16.00 -10.85
N LEU A 10 16.63 -14.85 -10.75
CA LEU A 10 15.45 -14.56 -11.57
C LEU A 10 15.80 -14.42 -13.05
N GLU A 11 16.92 -13.77 -13.40
CA GLU A 11 17.36 -13.68 -14.81
C GLU A 11 17.73 -15.06 -15.37
N ARG A 12 18.47 -15.87 -14.61
CA ARG A 12 18.80 -17.24 -15.01
C ARG A 12 17.54 -18.10 -15.18
N ALA A 13 16.55 -17.95 -14.30
CA ALA A 13 15.27 -18.64 -14.45
C ALA A 13 14.54 -18.23 -15.73
N ILE A 14 14.56 -16.94 -16.09
CA ILE A 14 14.00 -16.46 -17.37
C ILE A 14 14.70 -17.14 -18.55
N GLU A 15 16.03 -17.16 -18.56
CA GLU A 15 16.81 -17.82 -19.62
C GLU A 15 16.45 -19.31 -19.73
N PHE A 16 16.44 -20.05 -18.63
CA PHE A 16 16.09 -21.48 -18.64
C PHE A 16 14.66 -21.74 -19.11
N TYR A 17 13.69 -20.93 -18.69
CA TYR A 17 12.31 -21.09 -19.15
C TYR A 17 12.16 -20.74 -20.63
N LEU A 18 12.86 -19.72 -21.13
CA LEU A 18 12.86 -19.39 -22.57
C LEU A 18 13.49 -20.51 -23.40
N GLU A 19 14.59 -21.11 -22.95
CA GLU A 19 15.16 -22.30 -23.62
C GLU A 19 14.23 -23.50 -23.55
N ALA A 20 13.57 -23.74 -22.41
CA ALA A 20 12.60 -24.83 -22.27
C ALA A 20 11.41 -24.66 -23.23
N LEU A 21 10.98 -23.44 -23.53
CA LEU A 21 9.90 -23.16 -24.49
C LEU A 21 10.28 -23.49 -25.94
N LYS A 22 11.57 -23.56 -26.29
CA LYS A 22 12.01 -24.01 -27.62
C LYS A 22 11.77 -25.50 -27.84
N VAL A 23 11.75 -26.29 -26.76
CA VAL A 23 11.56 -27.75 -26.80
C VAL A 23 10.12 -28.11 -26.45
N ARG A 24 9.56 -27.48 -25.43
CA ARG A 24 8.16 -27.66 -25.00
C ARG A 24 7.27 -26.74 -25.83
N THR A 25 6.98 -27.13 -27.06
CA THR A 25 6.06 -26.41 -27.93
C THR A 25 4.61 -26.64 -27.51
N ARG A 26 3.68 -25.80 -27.98
CA ARG A 26 2.25 -25.97 -27.68
C ARG A 26 1.69 -27.23 -28.35
N GLU A 27 2.20 -27.57 -29.51
CA GLU A 27 1.77 -28.69 -30.35
C GLU A 27 2.22 -30.02 -29.76
N ASP A 28 3.49 -30.12 -29.35
CA ASP A 28 4.08 -31.38 -28.89
C ASP A 28 3.83 -31.62 -27.39
N PHE A 29 3.88 -30.56 -26.58
CA PHE A 29 3.78 -30.65 -25.12
C PHE A 29 2.86 -29.57 -24.53
N PRO A 30 1.56 -29.53 -24.86
CA PRO A 30 0.66 -28.43 -24.51
C PRO A 30 0.64 -28.12 -23.00
N ALA A 31 0.53 -29.14 -22.14
CA ALA A 31 0.45 -28.95 -20.70
C ALA A 31 1.77 -28.42 -20.10
N ASP A 32 2.90 -28.96 -20.52
CA ASP A 32 4.23 -28.52 -20.07
C ASP A 32 4.60 -27.14 -20.61
N HIS A 33 4.20 -26.84 -21.85
CA HIS A 33 4.32 -25.51 -22.45
C HIS A 33 3.56 -24.48 -21.60
N ALA A 34 2.29 -24.75 -21.28
CA ALA A 34 1.47 -23.87 -20.46
C ALA A 34 2.01 -23.70 -19.03
N MET A 35 2.57 -24.76 -18.44
CA MET A 35 3.24 -24.68 -17.14
C MET A 35 4.50 -23.82 -17.21
N THR A 36 5.30 -23.99 -18.26
CA THR A 36 6.52 -23.22 -18.48
C THR A 36 6.20 -21.73 -18.67
N LEU A 37 5.17 -21.40 -19.46
CA LEU A 37 4.67 -20.04 -19.62
C LEU A 37 4.17 -19.43 -18.31
N TYR A 38 3.39 -20.19 -17.52
CA TYR A 38 2.92 -19.74 -16.21
C TYR A 38 4.08 -19.43 -15.25
N ASN A 39 5.10 -20.29 -15.21
CA ASN A 39 6.27 -20.05 -14.35
C ASN A 39 7.10 -18.86 -14.83
N LEU A 40 7.28 -18.73 -16.15
CA LEU A 40 7.94 -17.57 -16.75
C LEU A 40 7.19 -16.27 -16.41
N ALA A 41 5.86 -16.28 -16.45
CA ALA A 41 5.02 -15.16 -16.04
C ALA A 41 5.22 -14.79 -14.56
N ASN A 42 5.26 -15.77 -13.65
CA ASN A 42 5.58 -15.53 -12.23
C ASN A 42 6.95 -14.87 -12.08
N VAL A 43 7.96 -15.34 -12.82
CA VAL A 43 9.33 -14.81 -12.73
C VAL A 43 9.39 -13.37 -13.25
N TYR A 44 8.71 -13.06 -14.36
CA TYR A 44 8.59 -11.68 -14.84
C TYR A 44 7.81 -10.80 -13.85
N SER A 45 6.77 -11.33 -13.21
CA SER A 45 6.03 -10.63 -12.15
C SER A 45 6.90 -10.31 -10.93
N ASP A 46 7.94 -11.10 -10.66
CA ASP A 46 8.89 -10.88 -9.55
C ASP A 46 10.20 -10.21 -9.97
N ARG A 47 10.39 -9.97 -11.27
CA ARG A 47 11.67 -9.54 -11.85
C ARG A 47 12.10 -8.16 -11.33
N ILE A 48 13.33 -8.12 -10.81
CA ILE A 48 13.94 -6.93 -10.20
C ILE A 48 14.60 -6.02 -11.25
N ARG A 49 15.21 -6.60 -12.30
CA ARG A 49 15.88 -5.83 -13.36
C ARG A 49 14.88 -5.35 -14.42
N GLY A 50 15.22 -4.26 -15.09
CA GLY A 50 14.39 -3.63 -16.13
C GLY A 50 13.24 -2.80 -15.56
N GLU A 51 12.43 -2.21 -16.44
CA GLU A 51 11.29 -1.40 -16.02
C GLU A 51 10.17 -2.27 -15.45
N ARG A 52 9.66 -1.90 -14.27
CA ARG A 52 8.56 -2.63 -13.61
C ARG A 52 7.33 -2.75 -14.52
N ALA A 53 7.01 -1.68 -15.24
CA ALA A 53 5.87 -1.66 -16.15
C ALA A 53 6.00 -2.71 -17.26
N GLU A 54 7.18 -2.84 -17.88
CA GLU A 54 7.44 -3.81 -18.93
C GLU A 54 7.42 -5.25 -18.41
N ASN A 55 8.02 -5.47 -17.24
CA ASN A 55 8.01 -6.78 -16.59
C ASN A 55 6.57 -7.26 -16.33
N LEU A 56 5.69 -6.37 -15.88
CA LEU A 56 4.27 -6.68 -15.66
C LEU A 56 3.53 -6.99 -16.98
N GLU A 57 3.81 -6.25 -18.06
CA GLU A 57 3.20 -6.56 -19.37
C GLU A 57 3.64 -7.93 -19.90
N LYS A 58 4.92 -8.29 -19.77
CA LYS A 58 5.39 -9.63 -20.13
C LYS A 58 4.74 -10.72 -19.29
N ALA A 59 4.59 -10.50 -17.97
CA ALA A 59 3.87 -11.44 -17.11
C ALA A 59 2.41 -11.64 -17.59
N ILE A 60 1.70 -10.55 -17.90
CA ILE A 60 0.33 -10.60 -18.45
C ILE A 60 0.29 -11.41 -19.74
N GLU A 61 1.21 -11.16 -20.66
CA GLU A 61 1.31 -11.88 -21.93
C GLU A 61 1.48 -13.38 -21.70
N PHE A 62 2.46 -13.79 -20.90
CA PHE A 62 2.73 -15.20 -20.66
C PHE A 62 1.60 -15.91 -19.91
N TYR A 63 0.95 -15.28 -18.93
CA TYR A 63 -0.25 -15.85 -18.31
C TYR A 63 -1.39 -16.03 -19.31
N ARG A 64 -1.64 -15.03 -20.17
CA ARG A 64 -2.67 -15.12 -21.22
C ARG A 64 -2.37 -16.26 -22.19
N GLN A 65 -1.11 -16.46 -22.56
CA GLN A 65 -0.71 -17.59 -23.41
C GLN A 65 -0.92 -18.93 -22.68
N ALA A 66 -0.55 -19.04 -21.41
CA ALA A 66 -0.80 -20.25 -20.61
C ALA A 66 -2.29 -20.59 -20.52
N LEU A 67 -3.16 -19.58 -20.37
CA LEU A 67 -4.62 -19.73 -20.33
C LEU A 67 -5.26 -20.19 -21.65
N LYS A 68 -4.54 -20.15 -22.78
CA LYS A 68 -5.02 -20.75 -24.05
C LYS A 68 -5.01 -22.28 -24.02
N VAL A 69 -4.26 -22.88 -23.10
CA VAL A 69 -4.20 -24.33 -22.90
C VAL A 69 -4.85 -24.72 -21.58
N ARG A 70 -4.53 -24.01 -20.49
CA ARG A 70 -5.15 -24.20 -19.18
C ARG A 70 -6.54 -23.60 -19.19
N THR A 71 -7.51 -24.27 -19.79
CA THR A 71 -8.91 -23.83 -19.78
C THR A 71 -9.60 -24.26 -18.49
N ARG A 72 -10.71 -23.59 -18.12
CA ARG A 72 -11.51 -24.01 -16.95
C ARG A 72 -12.05 -25.43 -17.09
N LYS A 73 -12.37 -25.86 -18.31
CA LYS A 73 -12.93 -27.19 -18.59
C LYS A 73 -11.88 -28.29 -18.42
N ASP A 74 -10.72 -28.09 -19.01
CA ASP A 74 -9.72 -29.16 -19.14
C ASP A 74 -8.74 -29.17 -17.96
N PHE A 75 -8.48 -28.00 -17.36
CA PHE A 75 -7.54 -27.82 -16.26
C PHE A 75 -8.07 -26.82 -15.21
N PRO A 76 -9.20 -27.10 -14.53
CA PRO A 76 -9.88 -26.13 -13.67
C PRO A 76 -8.97 -25.53 -12.60
N VAL A 77 -8.20 -26.37 -11.91
CA VAL A 77 -7.31 -25.93 -10.81
C VAL A 77 -6.15 -25.10 -11.34
N GLN A 78 -5.49 -25.52 -12.42
CA GLN A 78 -4.36 -24.77 -13.00
C GLN A 78 -4.83 -23.49 -13.70
N TRP A 79 -6.02 -23.49 -14.29
CA TRP A 79 -6.68 -22.29 -14.82
C TRP A 79 -6.92 -21.28 -13.68
N ALA A 80 -7.46 -21.73 -12.55
CA ALA A 80 -7.71 -20.88 -11.39
C ALA A 80 -6.42 -20.29 -10.79
N ILE A 81 -5.35 -21.10 -10.64
CA ILE A 81 -4.01 -20.62 -10.20
C ILE A 81 -3.52 -19.52 -11.15
N THR A 82 -3.58 -19.80 -12.46
CA THR A 82 -3.04 -18.90 -13.49
C THR A 82 -3.84 -17.59 -13.54
N LEU A 83 -5.17 -17.69 -13.45
CA LEU A 83 -6.06 -16.54 -13.49
C LEU A 83 -5.98 -15.69 -12.21
N ASN A 84 -5.80 -16.30 -11.04
CA ASN A 84 -5.58 -15.59 -9.78
C ASN A 84 -4.29 -14.76 -9.82
N ASN A 85 -3.21 -15.31 -10.35
CA ASN A 85 -1.95 -14.57 -10.47
C ASN A 85 -2.03 -13.47 -11.54
N LEU A 86 -2.71 -13.74 -12.66
CA LEU A 86 -2.98 -12.71 -13.66
C LEU A 86 -3.82 -11.56 -13.08
N ALA A 87 -4.81 -11.85 -12.23
CA ALA A 87 -5.60 -10.84 -11.53
C ALA A 87 -4.76 -9.98 -10.58
N ALA A 88 -3.77 -10.58 -9.89
CA ALA A 88 -2.81 -9.85 -9.07
C ALA A 88 -1.95 -8.91 -9.93
N VAL A 89 -1.45 -9.39 -11.07
CA VAL A 89 -0.68 -8.57 -12.00
C VAL A 89 -1.51 -7.43 -12.60
N TYR A 90 -2.79 -7.65 -12.94
CA TYR A 90 -3.67 -6.54 -13.32
C TYR A 90 -3.88 -5.54 -12.18
N SER A 91 -4.01 -6.03 -10.94
CA SER A 91 -4.14 -5.17 -9.75
C SER A 91 -2.91 -4.29 -9.53
N ASP A 92 -1.74 -4.66 -10.02
CA ASP A 92 -0.49 -3.90 -9.88
C ASP A 92 -0.02 -3.26 -11.20
N ARG A 93 -0.76 -3.45 -12.30
CA ARG A 93 -0.41 -2.98 -13.63
C ARG A 93 -0.30 -1.45 -13.68
N ILE A 94 0.85 -0.99 -14.17
CA ILE A 94 1.21 0.44 -14.28
C ILE A 94 0.67 1.07 -15.56
N ARG A 95 0.67 0.34 -16.69
CA ARG A 95 0.20 0.84 -17.99
C ARG A 95 -1.33 0.73 -18.13
N GLY A 96 -1.89 1.61 -18.96
CA GLY A 96 -3.33 1.69 -19.20
C GLY A 96 -4.10 2.38 -18.07
N GLU A 97 -5.43 2.41 -18.19
CA GLU A 97 -6.26 3.06 -17.19
C GLU A 97 -6.34 2.24 -15.90
N ARG A 98 -6.04 2.88 -14.77
CA ARG A 98 -6.06 2.24 -13.45
C ARG A 98 -7.41 1.63 -13.12
N ALA A 99 -8.50 2.30 -13.48
CA ALA A 99 -9.85 1.84 -13.25
C ALA A 99 -10.14 0.53 -14.01
N GLU A 100 -9.78 0.48 -15.30
CA GLU A 100 -9.97 -0.73 -16.12
C GLU A 100 -9.13 -1.90 -15.62
N ASN A 101 -7.87 -1.64 -15.24
CA ASN A 101 -6.99 -2.66 -14.68
C ASN A 101 -7.58 -3.30 -13.42
N LEU A 102 -8.18 -2.51 -12.53
CA LEU A 102 -8.85 -3.00 -11.33
C LEU A 102 -10.13 -3.79 -11.64
N GLU A 103 -10.94 -3.37 -12.62
CA GLU A 103 -12.12 -4.16 -13.04
C GLU A 103 -11.71 -5.53 -13.60
N ARG A 104 -10.65 -5.59 -14.43
CA ARG A 104 -10.13 -6.86 -14.96
C ARG A 104 -9.65 -7.78 -13.84
N ALA A 105 -9.00 -7.23 -12.81
CA ALA A 105 -8.59 -8.01 -11.65
C ALA A 105 -9.79 -8.55 -10.86
N ILE A 106 -10.79 -7.70 -10.59
CA ILE A 106 -12.01 -8.08 -9.87
C ILE A 106 -12.75 -9.21 -10.61
N GLU A 107 -12.98 -9.05 -11.91
CA GLU A 107 -13.64 -10.06 -12.73
C GLU A 107 -12.88 -11.40 -12.70
N ALA A 108 -11.55 -11.35 -12.83
CA ALA A 108 -10.70 -12.53 -12.81
C ALA A 108 -10.73 -13.23 -11.43
N TYR A 109 -10.63 -12.50 -10.32
CA TYR A 109 -10.75 -13.08 -8.98
C TYR A 109 -12.14 -13.69 -8.73
N GLN A 110 -13.22 -13.05 -9.20
CA GLN A 110 -14.57 -13.60 -9.09
C GLN A 110 -14.68 -14.94 -9.84
N LYS A 111 -14.14 -15.03 -11.05
CA LYS A 111 -14.06 -16.28 -11.83
C LYS A 111 -13.25 -17.37 -11.14
N VAL A 112 -12.17 -17.02 -10.45
CA VAL A 112 -11.36 -17.97 -9.66
C VAL A 112 -12.17 -18.57 -8.52
N LEU A 113 -13.03 -17.78 -7.86
CA LEU A 113 -13.88 -18.24 -6.75
C LEU A 113 -15.00 -19.20 -7.20
N GLU A 114 -15.22 -19.38 -8.50
CA GLU A 114 -16.10 -20.43 -9.03
C GLU A 114 -15.41 -21.80 -9.12
N VAL A 115 -14.10 -21.87 -8.83
CA VAL A 115 -13.30 -23.11 -8.75
C VAL A 115 -12.76 -23.29 -7.35
N TYR A 116 -12.18 -22.24 -6.76
CA TYR A 116 -11.79 -22.24 -5.36
C TYR A 116 -13.00 -21.95 -4.51
N THR A 117 -13.67 -23.00 -4.07
CA THR A 117 -14.71 -22.97 -3.03
C THR A 117 -14.06 -23.03 -1.65
N ARG A 118 -14.80 -22.66 -0.61
CA ARG A 118 -14.30 -22.77 0.77
C ARG A 118 -14.06 -24.24 1.15
N GLU A 119 -14.91 -25.13 0.64
CA GLU A 119 -14.94 -26.55 0.97
C GLU A 119 -13.78 -27.30 0.32
N ASP A 120 -13.54 -27.07 -0.97
CA ASP A 120 -12.55 -27.83 -1.73
C ASP A 120 -11.14 -27.21 -1.64
N PHE A 121 -11.07 -25.88 -1.53
CA PHE A 121 -9.81 -25.12 -1.57
C PHE A 121 -9.79 -23.97 -0.55
N PRO A 122 -9.95 -24.22 0.76
CA PRO A 122 -10.14 -23.17 1.78
C PRO A 122 -9.02 -22.11 1.76
N VAL A 123 -7.76 -22.54 1.65
CA VAL A 123 -6.59 -21.65 1.68
C VAL A 123 -6.52 -20.76 0.45
N GLN A 124 -6.76 -21.32 -0.74
CA GLN A 124 -6.76 -20.58 -2.00
C GLN A 124 -7.96 -19.65 -2.07
N TRP A 125 -9.15 -20.12 -1.66
CA TRP A 125 -10.37 -19.31 -1.54
C TRP A 125 -10.14 -18.08 -0.66
N ALA A 126 -9.63 -18.26 0.55
CA ALA A 126 -9.34 -17.14 1.46
C ALA A 126 -8.27 -16.19 0.90
N THR A 127 -7.30 -16.71 0.16
CA THR A 127 -6.29 -15.89 -0.52
C THR A 127 -6.87 -15.06 -1.64
N THR A 128 -7.70 -15.67 -2.49
CA THR A 128 -8.41 -14.97 -3.55
C THR A 128 -9.37 -13.92 -2.98
N LEU A 129 -10.09 -14.22 -1.89
CA LEU A 129 -10.96 -13.25 -1.21
C LEU A 129 -10.19 -12.05 -0.65
N ASN A 130 -9.06 -12.26 0.02
CA ASN A 130 -8.23 -11.16 0.49
C ASN A 130 -7.72 -10.28 -0.66
N ASN A 131 -7.40 -10.87 -1.81
CA ASN A 131 -6.95 -10.13 -2.98
C ASN A 131 -8.09 -9.38 -3.67
N LEU A 132 -9.27 -9.99 -3.75
CA LEU A 132 -10.50 -9.36 -4.23
C LEU A 132 -10.90 -8.18 -3.34
N ALA A 133 -10.80 -8.34 -2.02
CA ALA A 133 -11.01 -7.28 -1.04
C ALA A 133 -10.06 -6.10 -1.26
N ASN A 134 -8.78 -6.38 -1.50
CA ASN A 134 -7.78 -5.37 -1.85
C ASN A 134 -8.14 -4.62 -3.14
N ALA A 135 -8.60 -5.34 -4.17
CA ALA A 135 -9.03 -4.73 -5.42
C ALA A 135 -10.26 -3.82 -5.23
N TYR A 136 -11.28 -4.27 -4.47
CA TYR A 136 -12.44 -3.44 -4.11
C TYR A 136 -12.06 -2.21 -3.28
N SER A 137 -11.16 -2.35 -2.30
CA SER A 137 -10.66 -1.24 -1.49
C SER A 137 -9.98 -0.14 -2.32
N ARG A 138 -9.40 -0.50 -3.47
CA ARG A 138 -8.73 0.44 -4.41
C ARG A 138 -9.60 0.80 -5.61
N ARG A 139 -10.79 0.21 -5.75
CA ARG A 139 -11.67 0.37 -6.92
C ARG A 139 -12.10 1.82 -7.10
N ILE A 140 -11.98 2.29 -8.33
CA ILE A 140 -12.29 3.68 -8.75
C ILE A 140 -13.74 3.79 -9.24
N ARG A 141 -14.26 2.76 -9.93
CA ARG A 141 -15.63 2.75 -10.46
C ARG A 141 -16.64 2.35 -9.38
N GLY A 142 -17.87 2.84 -9.54
CA GLY A 142 -18.97 2.62 -8.60
C GLY A 142 -18.84 3.43 -7.31
N GLU A 143 -19.83 3.28 -6.43
CA GLU A 143 -19.89 4.04 -5.19
C GLU A 143 -18.77 3.65 -4.21
N ARG A 144 -18.03 4.64 -3.71
CA ARG A 144 -16.90 4.42 -2.80
C ARG A 144 -17.32 3.69 -1.53
N THR A 145 -18.50 4.02 -1.01
CA THR A 145 -19.09 3.38 0.17
C THR A 145 -19.30 1.89 -0.07
N GLU A 146 -19.95 1.51 -1.18
CA GLU A 146 -20.24 0.10 -1.49
C GLU A 146 -18.96 -0.71 -1.74
N ASN A 147 -17.98 -0.11 -2.42
CA ASN A 147 -16.69 -0.74 -2.67
C ASN A 147 -15.96 -1.06 -1.34
N LEU A 148 -16.01 -0.17 -0.36
CA LEU A 148 -15.42 -0.41 0.96
C LEU A 148 -16.18 -1.46 1.76
N GLU A 149 -17.52 -1.48 1.71
CA GLU A 149 -18.30 -2.52 2.40
C GLU A 149 -18.01 -3.90 1.82
N ARG A 150 -17.93 -4.03 0.48
CA ARG A 150 -17.52 -5.29 -0.17
C ARG A 150 -16.11 -5.72 0.23
N ALA A 151 -15.17 -4.78 0.30
CA ALA A 151 -13.81 -5.09 0.75
C ALA A 151 -13.80 -5.64 2.18
N ILE A 152 -14.53 -5.00 3.09
CA ILE A 152 -14.67 -5.43 4.50
C ILE A 152 -15.30 -6.83 4.57
N GLU A 153 -16.37 -7.08 3.83
CA GLU A 153 -17.02 -8.40 3.77
C GLU A 153 -16.05 -9.49 3.32
N PHE A 154 -15.32 -9.26 2.23
CA PHE A 154 -14.37 -10.25 1.71
C PHE A 154 -13.16 -10.46 2.64
N TYR A 155 -12.68 -9.44 3.34
CA TYR A 155 -11.66 -9.64 4.38
C TYR A 155 -12.18 -10.51 5.52
N TRP A 156 -13.39 -10.27 6.01
CA TRP A 156 -14.00 -11.11 7.05
C TRP A 156 -14.11 -12.56 6.62
N ARG A 157 -14.60 -12.81 5.40
CA ARG A 157 -14.69 -14.17 4.84
C ARG A 157 -13.31 -14.82 4.71
N ALA A 158 -12.28 -14.07 4.35
CA ALA A 158 -10.91 -14.60 4.32
C ALA A 158 -10.39 -14.97 5.73
N LEU A 159 -10.76 -14.20 6.76
CA LEU A 159 -10.40 -14.46 8.17
C LEU A 159 -11.08 -15.71 8.75
N GLU A 160 -12.18 -16.19 8.15
CA GLU A 160 -12.82 -17.46 8.54
C GLU A 160 -11.91 -18.68 8.32
N VAL A 161 -10.89 -18.56 7.46
CA VAL A 161 -9.89 -19.61 7.21
C VAL A 161 -8.51 -19.17 7.70
N ARG A 162 -8.15 -17.89 7.50
CA ARG A 162 -6.87 -17.34 7.91
C ARG A 162 -6.89 -17.01 9.40
N THR A 163 -6.81 -18.01 10.26
CA THR A 163 -6.74 -17.84 11.72
C THR A 163 -5.31 -17.47 12.16
N ARG A 164 -5.17 -16.96 13.39
CA ARG A 164 -3.84 -16.66 13.96
C ARG A 164 -3.02 -17.93 14.16
N GLU A 165 -3.69 -19.02 14.51
CA GLU A 165 -3.10 -20.32 14.84
C GLU A 165 -2.57 -21.03 13.59
N ASP A 166 -3.38 -21.10 12.53
CA ASP A 166 -3.04 -21.87 11.33
C ASP A 166 -2.22 -21.05 10.34
N PHE A 167 -2.51 -19.74 10.23
CA PHE A 167 -1.92 -18.86 9.22
C PHE A 167 -1.54 -17.48 9.79
N PRO A 168 -0.67 -17.40 10.81
CA PRO A 168 -0.41 -16.16 11.56
C PRO A 168 -0.06 -14.97 10.67
N VAL A 169 0.83 -15.17 9.69
CA VAL A 169 1.28 -14.09 8.78
C VAL A 169 0.18 -13.64 7.83
N ALA A 170 -0.62 -14.58 7.30
CA ALA A 170 -1.71 -14.25 6.39
C ALA A 170 -2.90 -13.62 7.13
N HIS A 171 -3.17 -14.06 8.36
CA HIS A 171 -4.13 -13.46 9.28
C HIS A 171 -3.76 -12.01 9.58
N ALA A 172 -2.53 -11.75 10.01
CA ALA A 172 -2.03 -10.40 10.29
C ALA A 172 -2.08 -9.49 9.05
N MET A 173 -1.78 -10.02 7.86
CA MET A 173 -1.89 -9.27 6.60
C MET A 173 -3.34 -8.88 6.32
N THR A 174 -4.28 -9.80 6.49
CA THR A 174 -5.70 -9.55 6.27
C THR A 174 -6.26 -8.57 7.30
N LEU A 175 -5.89 -8.69 8.57
CA LEU A 175 -6.25 -7.73 9.63
C LEU A 175 -5.70 -6.33 9.36
N TYR A 176 -4.44 -6.23 8.94
CA TYR A 176 -3.84 -4.94 8.56
C TYR A 176 -4.62 -4.27 7.41
N ASN A 177 -5.01 -5.03 6.38
CA ASN A 177 -5.78 -4.48 5.27
C ASN A 177 -7.23 -4.12 5.68
N LEU A 178 -7.84 -4.94 6.54
CA LEU A 178 -9.16 -4.68 7.13
C LEU A 178 -9.14 -3.40 7.98
N ALA A 179 -8.07 -3.17 8.73
CA ALA A 179 -7.88 -1.95 9.51
C ALA A 179 -7.86 -0.70 8.62
N ILE A 180 -7.16 -0.75 7.48
CA ILE A 180 -7.17 0.33 6.49
C ILE A 180 -8.59 0.55 5.94
N ALA A 181 -9.31 -0.54 5.64
CA ALA A 181 -10.67 -0.44 5.13
C ALA A 181 -11.62 0.20 6.17
N TYR A 182 -11.53 -0.18 7.44
CA TYR A 182 -12.28 0.46 8.53
C TYR A 182 -11.90 1.92 8.73
N LYS A 183 -10.61 2.25 8.71
CA LYS A 183 -10.14 3.64 8.80
C LYS A 183 -10.70 4.51 7.66
N ASN A 184 -10.96 3.94 6.49
CA ASN A 184 -11.51 4.68 5.35
C ASN A 184 -13.03 4.50 5.17
N ARG A 185 -13.69 3.70 6.02
CA ARG A 185 -15.11 3.35 5.90
C ARG A 185 -15.99 4.58 6.10
N ILE A 186 -16.89 4.80 5.14
CA ILE A 186 -17.82 5.94 5.09
C ILE A 186 -19.12 5.62 5.86
N ARG A 187 -19.61 4.38 5.78
CA ARG A 187 -20.84 3.94 6.44
C ARG A 187 -20.63 3.73 7.94
N GLY A 188 -21.65 4.02 8.73
CA GLY A 188 -21.65 3.84 10.19
C GLY A 188 -20.96 5.00 10.93
N GLU A 189 -20.85 4.88 12.25
CA GLU A 189 -20.24 5.93 13.06
C GLU A 189 -18.72 5.98 12.87
N ARG A 190 -18.19 7.18 12.64
CA ARG A 190 -16.75 7.40 12.45
C ARG A 190 -15.93 6.90 13.64
N ALA A 191 -16.42 7.13 14.85
CA ALA A 191 -15.77 6.70 16.08
C ALA A 191 -15.65 5.17 16.16
N GLU A 192 -16.72 4.44 15.87
CA GLU A 192 -16.71 2.97 15.88
C GLU A 192 -15.79 2.40 14.80
N ASN A 193 -15.82 2.97 13.60
CA ASN A 193 -14.94 2.57 12.51
C ASN A 193 -13.45 2.73 12.89
N LEU A 194 -13.09 3.80 13.59
CA LEU A 194 -11.73 4.00 14.08
C LEU A 194 -11.33 3.00 15.17
N GLU A 195 -12.23 2.66 16.10
CA GLU A 195 -11.94 1.62 17.10
C GLU A 195 -11.70 0.26 16.43
N ARG A 196 -12.51 -0.12 15.44
CA ARG A 196 -12.32 -1.37 14.69
C ARG A 196 -10.99 -1.38 13.93
N ALA A 197 -10.58 -0.24 13.37
CA ALA A 197 -9.29 -0.10 12.72
C ALA A 197 -8.12 -0.26 13.70
N ILE A 198 -8.19 0.42 14.84
CA ILE A 198 -7.17 0.35 15.91
C ILE A 198 -7.02 -1.09 16.41
N GLU A 199 -8.14 -1.77 16.67
CA GLU A 199 -8.13 -3.15 17.14
C GLU A 199 -7.50 -4.09 16.10
N SER A 200 -7.90 -3.98 14.84
CA SER A 200 -7.35 -4.80 13.75
C SER A 200 -5.84 -4.57 13.56
N TYR A 201 -5.36 -3.32 13.68
CA TYR A 201 -3.91 -3.04 13.66
C TYR A 201 -3.17 -3.63 14.86
N ARG A 202 -3.76 -3.56 16.07
CA ARG A 202 -3.16 -4.14 17.28
C ARG A 202 -3.03 -5.65 17.16
N GLN A 203 -4.06 -6.34 16.68
CA GLN A 203 -4.02 -7.78 16.44
C GLN A 203 -2.98 -8.15 15.37
N ALA A 204 -2.84 -7.36 14.30
CA ALA A 204 -1.76 -7.57 13.33
C ALA A 204 -0.35 -7.43 13.94
N LEU A 205 -0.17 -6.51 14.91
CA LEU A 205 1.09 -6.30 15.64
C LEU A 205 1.42 -7.42 16.66
N GLU A 206 0.49 -8.34 16.93
CA GLU A 206 0.79 -9.55 17.72
C GLU A 206 1.61 -10.57 16.94
N VAL A 207 1.62 -10.46 15.59
CA VAL A 207 2.41 -11.31 14.69
C VAL A 207 3.54 -10.51 14.04
N TYR A 208 3.24 -9.30 13.55
CA TYR A 208 4.26 -8.42 13.01
C TYR A 208 5.07 -7.82 14.15
N THR A 209 6.16 -8.47 14.53
CA THR A 209 7.16 -7.97 15.48
C THR A 209 8.24 -7.18 14.75
N ARG A 210 9.02 -6.37 15.49
CA ARG A 210 10.13 -5.63 14.90
C ARG A 210 11.23 -6.59 14.42
N GLU A 211 11.43 -7.67 15.14
CA GLU A 211 12.50 -8.65 14.92
C GLU A 211 12.21 -9.54 13.70
N ASP A 212 10.99 -10.06 13.57
CA ASP A 212 10.65 -11.00 12.50
C ASP A 212 10.13 -10.29 11.24
N PHE A 213 9.43 -9.18 11.41
CA PHE A 213 8.77 -8.44 10.33
C PHE A 213 8.95 -6.92 10.45
N PRO A 214 10.20 -6.40 10.48
CA PRO A 214 10.49 -5.00 10.78
C PRO A 214 9.71 -4.01 9.89
N VAL A 215 9.61 -4.31 8.59
CA VAL A 215 8.95 -3.43 7.62
C VAL A 215 7.43 -3.42 7.85
N GLN A 216 6.81 -4.58 8.01
CA GLN A 216 5.38 -4.70 8.26
C GLN A 216 5.02 -4.09 9.61
N TRP A 217 5.82 -4.35 10.65
CA TRP A 217 5.66 -3.76 11.98
C TRP A 217 5.68 -2.23 11.93
N ALA A 218 6.67 -1.62 11.28
CA ALA A 218 6.76 -0.17 11.14
C ALA A 218 5.62 0.42 10.30
N MET A 219 5.21 -0.28 9.23
CA MET A 219 4.05 0.09 8.41
C MET A 219 2.75 0.08 9.21
N THR A 220 2.52 -0.97 10.00
CA THR A 220 1.35 -1.12 10.85
C THR A 220 1.36 -0.07 11.96
N LEU A 221 2.50 0.21 12.59
CA LEU A 221 2.63 1.26 13.60
C LEU A 221 2.38 2.66 13.05
N HIS A 222 2.92 2.99 11.87
CA HIS A 222 2.63 4.27 11.21
C HIS A 222 1.12 4.45 10.97
N ASN A 223 0.43 3.41 10.50
CA ASN A 223 -1.00 3.49 10.24
C ASN A 223 -1.87 3.47 11.50
N LEU A 224 -1.42 2.74 12.54
CA LEU A 224 -2.02 2.79 13.86
C LEU A 224 -1.86 4.18 14.48
N ALA A 225 -0.71 4.83 14.31
CA ALA A 225 -0.46 6.20 14.74
C ALA A 225 -1.44 7.17 14.07
N ASN A 226 -1.62 7.05 12.74
CA ASN A 226 -2.62 7.83 12.02
C ASN A 226 -4.04 7.60 12.59
N ALA A 227 -4.40 6.34 12.91
CA ALA A 227 -5.71 6.02 13.49
C ALA A 227 -5.90 6.61 14.90
N TYR A 228 -4.84 6.65 15.73
CA TYR A 228 -4.86 7.34 17.02
C TYR A 228 -4.98 8.86 16.87
N SER A 229 -4.26 9.46 15.91
CA SER A 229 -4.40 10.89 15.58
C SER A 229 -5.81 11.25 15.12
N ASP A 230 -6.55 10.32 14.52
CA ASP A 230 -7.94 10.54 14.08
C ASP A 230 -8.98 10.14 15.16
N ARG A 231 -8.56 9.46 16.23
CA ARG A 231 -9.45 8.80 17.21
C ARG A 231 -10.32 9.80 17.96
N ILE A 232 -11.63 9.54 17.94
CA ILE A 232 -12.68 10.38 18.56
C ILE A 232 -12.94 9.98 20.01
N ARG A 233 -12.90 8.69 20.35
CA ARG A 233 -13.17 8.20 21.71
C ARG A 233 -11.97 8.37 22.64
N GLY A 234 -12.25 8.58 23.92
CA GLY A 234 -11.25 8.78 24.97
C GLY A 234 -10.64 10.19 24.95
N GLU A 235 -9.69 10.42 25.85
CA GLU A 235 -9.01 11.70 26.00
C GLU A 235 -8.16 12.04 24.76
N ARG A 236 -8.36 13.23 24.19
CA ARG A 236 -7.61 13.69 23.00
C ARG A 236 -6.11 13.71 23.24
N ALA A 237 -5.69 14.16 24.43
CA ALA A 237 -4.27 14.24 24.79
C ALA A 237 -3.61 12.85 24.79
N GLU A 238 -4.25 11.85 25.41
CA GLU A 238 -3.74 10.48 25.40
C GLU A 238 -3.68 9.88 24.00
N ASN A 239 -4.68 10.14 23.16
CA ASN A 239 -4.71 9.64 21.80
C ASN A 239 -3.53 10.18 20.98
N LEU A 240 -3.21 11.47 21.14
CA LEU A 240 -2.05 12.08 20.50
C LEU A 240 -0.72 11.50 21.01
N GLU A 241 -0.58 11.24 22.31
CA GLU A 241 0.63 10.58 22.82
C GLU A 241 0.79 9.15 22.29
N ARG A 242 -0.32 8.40 22.17
CA ARG A 242 -0.30 7.06 21.54
C ARG A 242 0.12 7.13 20.07
N ALA A 243 -0.33 8.16 19.34
CA ALA A 243 0.09 8.40 17.96
C ALA A 243 1.58 8.73 17.88
N ILE A 244 2.05 9.72 18.65
CA ILE A 244 3.46 10.14 18.70
C ILE A 244 4.37 8.94 19.03
N LYS A 245 4.02 8.15 20.06
CA LYS A 245 4.77 6.95 20.42
C LYS A 245 4.83 5.94 19.28
N SER A 246 3.73 5.74 18.55
CA SER A 246 3.66 4.78 17.45
C SER A 246 4.46 5.24 16.22
N TYR A 247 4.44 6.54 15.90
CA TYR A 247 5.31 7.11 14.86
C TYR A 247 6.80 6.96 15.21
N TRP A 248 7.19 7.27 16.44
CA TRP A 248 8.58 7.08 16.89
C TRP A 248 9.05 5.64 16.73
N ARG A 249 8.21 4.67 17.13
CA ARG A 249 8.53 3.25 16.92
C ARG A 249 8.64 2.89 15.44
N ALA A 250 7.79 3.43 14.57
CA ALA A 250 7.92 3.21 13.13
C ALA A 250 9.24 3.78 12.57
N LEU A 251 9.71 4.91 13.10
CA LEU A 251 10.99 5.54 12.73
C LEU A 251 12.23 4.75 13.20
N GLU A 252 12.09 3.76 14.08
CA GLU A 252 13.18 2.83 14.40
C GLU A 252 13.58 1.97 13.19
N VAL A 253 12.65 1.72 12.26
CA VAL A 253 12.90 0.95 11.03
C VAL A 253 12.94 1.86 9.81
N TYR A 254 12.00 2.81 9.72
CA TYR A 254 11.97 3.76 8.62
C TYR A 254 13.04 4.82 8.79
N THR A 255 14.27 4.51 8.40
CA THR A 255 15.39 5.46 8.39
C THR A 255 15.42 6.26 7.08
N ARG A 256 16.02 7.45 7.09
CA ARG A 256 16.24 8.24 5.87
C ARG A 256 17.00 7.47 4.79
N LYS A 257 17.93 6.61 5.19
CA LYS A 257 18.80 5.85 4.28
C LYS A 257 18.06 4.71 3.60
N ASP A 258 17.36 3.89 4.38
CA ASP A 258 16.80 2.63 3.89
C ASP A 258 15.36 2.80 3.38
N PHE A 259 14.61 3.75 3.95
CA PHE A 259 13.21 4.03 3.63
C PHE A 259 12.92 5.55 3.57
N PRO A 260 13.60 6.32 2.71
CA PRO A 260 13.51 7.78 2.68
C PRO A 260 12.07 8.31 2.58
N ILE A 261 11.24 7.68 1.74
CA ILE A 261 9.85 8.11 1.50
C ILE A 261 8.96 7.86 2.73
N GLN A 262 9.09 6.68 3.35
CA GLN A 262 8.34 6.31 4.54
C GLN A 262 8.81 7.12 5.75
N TRP A 263 10.11 7.36 5.88
CA TRP A 263 10.70 8.22 6.92
C TRP A 263 10.14 9.63 6.84
N ALA A 264 10.23 10.29 5.68
CA ALA A 264 9.73 11.64 5.50
C ALA A 264 8.21 11.76 5.67
N THR A 265 7.46 10.72 5.27
CA THR A 265 6.00 10.69 5.48
C THR A 265 5.62 10.50 6.94
N THR A 266 6.37 9.67 7.66
CA THR A 266 6.19 9.47 9.10
C THR A 266 6.54 10.75 9.87
N LEU A 267 7.62 11.43 9.51
CA LEU A 267 8.00 12.71 10.11
C LEU A 267 6.99 13.83 9.85
N HIS A 268 6.46 13.95 8.63
CA HIS A 268 5.40 14.92 8.35
C HIS A 268 4.15 14.66 9.21
N ASN A 269 3.74 13.41 9.39
CA ASN A 269 2.59 13.09 10.23
C ASN A 269 2.89 13.25 11.72
N LEU A 270 4.13 12.99 12.13
CA LEU A 270 4.60 13.27 13.49
C LEU A 270 4.57 14.78 13.77
N ALA A 271 4.99 15.62 12.81
CA ALA A 271 4.87 17.08 12.90
C ALA A 271 3.41 17.51 13.12
N ASN A 272 2.47 16.99 12.32
CA ASN A 272 1.03 17.23 12.53
C ASN A 272 0.57 16.79 13.94
N ALA A 273 1.10 15.68 14.47
CA ALA A 273 0.75 15.24 15.82
C ALA A 273 1.29 16.18 16.91
N TYR A 274 2.48 16.76 16.72
CA TYR A 274 3.05 17.79 17.61
C TYR A 274 2.31 19.13 17.50
N LYS A 275 1.83 19.50 16.30
CA LYS A 275 0.94 20.64 16.09
C LYS A 275 -0.30 20.57 16.98
N ASP A 276 -0.89 19.39 17.09
CA ASP A 276 -2.12 19.15 17.85
C ASP A 276 -1.87 18.80 19.32
N ARG A 277 -0.62 18.54 19.70
CA ARG A 277 -0.26 18.00 21.02
C ARG A 277 -0.66 18.94 22.15
N ILE A 278 -1.43 18.39 23.09
CA ILE A 278 -2.01 19.11 24.22
C ILE A 278 -1.04 19.17 25.42
N TRP A 279 -0.33 18.08 25.70
CA TRP A 279 0.61 18.01 26.82
C TRP A 279 1.99 18.56 26.45
N GLY A 280 2.72 19.02 27.47
CA GLY A 280 4.03 19.66 27.34
C GLY A 280 3.95 21.17 27.11
N ASP A 281 5.11 21.79 26.95
CA ASP A 281 5.20 23.21 26.62
C ASP A 281 4.76 23.47 25.17
N ARG A 282 3.85 24.42 24.97
CA ARG A 282 3.31 24.72 23.63
C ARG A 282 4.39 25.23 22.70
N ALA A 283 5.30 26.07 23.17
CA ALA A 283 6.37 26.60 22.34
C ALA A 283 7.33 25.48 21.91
N GLU A 284 7.71 24.57 22.81
CA GLU A 284 8.52 23.40 22.47
C GLU A 284 7.82 22.48 21.44
N ASN A 285 6.53 22.22 21.61
CA ASN A 285 5.77 21.39 20.66
C ASN A 285 5.77 21.99 19.24
N LEU A 286 5.62 23.32 19.13
CA LEU A 286 5.69 24.02 17.84
C LEU A 286 7.10 23.99 17.22
N GLU A 287 8.16 24.11 18.03
CA GLU A 287 9.52 23.96 17.50
C GLU A 287 9.77 22.53 16.98
N ARG A 288 9.24 21.51 17.67
CA ARG A 288 9.31 20.11 17.20
C ARG A 288 8.53 19.89 15.91
N GLU A 289 7.33 20.46 15.80
CA GLU A 289 6.57 20.46 14.55
C GLU A 289 7.40 21.01 13.37
N ILE A 290 7.99 22.20 13.55
CA ILE A 290 8.84 22.86 12.55
C ILE A 290 10.05 21.97 12.19
N GLU A 291 10.74 21.42 13.20
CA GLU A 291 11.89 20.53 13.02
C GLU A 291 11.54 19.32 12.14
N PHE A 292 10.42 18.65 12.42
CA PHE A 292 10.03 17.44 11.68
C PHE A 292 9.58 17.74 10.25
N TYR A 293 8.91 18.87 9.99
CA TYR A 293 8.64 19.28 8.60
C TYR A 293 9.93 19.57 7.83
N TRP A 294 10.91 20.22 8.44
CA TRP A 294 12.21 20.44 7.81
C TRP A 294 12.91 19.13 7.46
N GLN A 295 12.95 18.18 8.39
CA GLN A 295 13.50 16.85 8.12
C GLN A 295 12.74 16.14 6.99
N ALA A 296 11.41 16.21 6.96
CA ALA A 296 10.62 15.63 5.87
C ALA A 296 10.92 16.26 4.50
N LEU A 297 11.24 17.56 4.45
CA LEU A 297 11.62 18.29 3.23
C LEU A 297 13.00 17.90 2.68
N GLU A 298 13.84 17.20 3.45
CA GLU A 298 15.10 16.63 2.94
C GLU A 298 14.88 15.58 1.85
N VAL A 299 13.74 14.87 1.91
CA VAL A 299 13.35 13.86 0.92
C VAL A 299 12.23 14.36 0.02
N ARG A 300 11.24 15.05 0.58
CA ARG A 300 10.11 15.59 -0.19
C ARG A 300 10.57 16.84 -0.94
N THR A 301 11.28 16.68 -2.05
CA THR A 301 11.76 17.81 -2.86
C THR A 301 10.70 18.25 -3.87
N ARG A 302 10.77 19.50 -4.35
CA ARG A 302 9.90 19.98 -5.45
C ARG A 302 10.03 19.13 -6.70
N LYS A 303 11.23 18.64 -6.99
CA LYS A 303 11.53 17.86 -8.19
C LYS A 303 10.91 16.46 -8.13
N ASP A 304 11.14 15.75 -7.04
CA ASP A 304 10.81 14.33 -6.94
C ASP A 304 9.39 14.11 -6.41
N PHE A 305 8.92 15.01 -5.54
CA PHE A 305 7.62 14.93 -4.86
C PHE A 305 6.93 16.29 -4.78
N PRO A 306 6.63 16.95 -5.92
CA PRO A 306 6.13 18.33 -5.94
C PRO A 306 4.91 18.57 -5.04
N LEU A 307 3.95 17.65 -5.05
CA LEU A 307 2.72 17.78 -4.25
C LEU A 307 2.97 17.60 -2.75
N GLN A 308 3.76 16.59 -2.37
CA GLN A 308 4.10 16.34 -0.98
C GLN A 308 5.01 17.44 -0.42
N TRP A 309 5.92 17.97 -1.24
CA TRP A 309 6.75 19.13 -0.92
C TRP A 309 5.87 20.36 -0.65
N ALA A 310 4.96 20.70 -1.57
CA ALA A 310 4.05 21.84 -1.40
C ALA A 310 3.13 21.69 -0.18
N THR A 311 2.63 20.48 0.08
CA THR A 311 1.80 20.20 1.27
C THR A 311 2.61 20.36 2.56
N THR A 312 3.86 19.90 2.57
CA THR A 312 4.75 20.04 3.74
C THR A 312 5.12 21.52 3.96
N LEU A 313 5.34 22.28 2.89
CA LEU A 313 5.59 23.73 2.98
C LEU A 313 4.37 24.51 3.48
N ASN A 314 3.16 24.18 3.03
CA ASN A 314 1.94 24.80 3.56
C ASN A 314 1.79 24.58 5.06
N ASN A 315 2.05 23.35 5.53
CA ASN A 315 1.97 23.06 6.97
C ASN A 315 3.11 23.71 7.75
N LEU A 316 4.31 23.81 7.16
CA LEU A 316 5.43 24.55 7.75
C LEU A 316 5.11 26.04 7.85
N ALA A 317 4.43 26.62 6.85
CA ALA A 317 3.96 27.99 6.89
C ALA A 317 2.97 28.22 8.04
N ASP A 318 2.00 27.32 8.22
CA ASP A 318 1.11 27.33 9.38
C ASP A 318 1.89 27.27 10.70
N ALA A 319 2.91 26.41 10.78
CA ALA A 319 3.73 26.26 11.99
C ALA A 319 4.50 27.55 12.33
N TYR A 320 5.06 28.24 11.32
CA TYR A 320 5.71 29.54 11.52
C TYR A 320 4.73 30.65 11.90
N LYS A 321 3.52 30.65 11.32
CA LYS A 321 2.45 31.58 11.69
C LYS A 321 2.04 31.42 13.16
N ASP A 322 1.98 30.17 13.65
CA ASP A 322 1.59 29.85 15.01
C ASP A 322 2.76 29.89 16.01
N ARG A 323 4.01 30.04 15.53
CA ARG A 323 5.24 29.96 16.31
C ARG A 323 5.32 31.04 17.38
N ILE A 324 5.59 30.61 18.62
CA ILE A 324 5.67 31.48 19.80
C ILE A 324 7.07 32.11 19.96
N ARG A 325 8.14 31.39 19.59
CA ARG A 325 9.51 31.85 19.76
C ARG A 325 9.97 32.71 18.58
N GLY A 326 10.87 33.64 18.87
CA GLY A 326 11.45 34.55 17.88
C GLY A 326 10.60 35.80 17.66
N ASP A 327 11.01 36.62 16.68
CA ASP A 327 10.25 37.80 16.30
C ASP A 327 9.01 37.43 15.46
N ARG A 328 7.88 38.07 15.76
CA ARG A 328 6.60 37.75 15.11
C ARG A 328 6.58 38.18 13.65
N ALA A 329 7.18 39.32 13.31
CA ALA A 329 7.22 39.78 11.93
C ALA A 329 8.07 38.83 11.08
N GLU A 330 9.26 38.44 11.58
CA GLU A 330 10.11 37.46 10.89
C GLU A 330 9.41 36.11 10.70
N ASN A 331 8.69 35.62 11.72
CA ASN A 331 7.92 34.38 11.62
C ASN A 331 6.81 34.48 10.55
N LEU A 332 6.11 35.60 10.46
CA LEU A 332 5.08 35.82 9.43
C LEU A 332 5.68 35.96 8.03
N GLU A 333 6.82 36.62 7.88
CA GLU A 333 7.54 36.70 6.60
C GLU A 333 7.94 35.32 6.11
N ARG A 334 8.45 34.45 7.01
CA ARG A 334 8.74 33.04 6.70
C ARG A 334 7.50 32.27 6.28
N ALA A 335 6.38 32.45 6.99
CA ALA A 335 5.12 31.81 6.62
C ALA A 335 4.68 32.21 5.20
N ILE A 336 4.73 33.50 4.87
CA ILE A 336 4.40 34.02 3.53
C ILE A 336 5.33 33.42 2.46
N GLU A 337 6.64 33.35 2.72
CA GLU A 337 7.62 32.73 1.82
C GLU A 337 7.23 31.27 1.50
N PHE A 338 6.91 30.47 2.53
CA PHE A 338 6.56 29.06 2.35
C PHE A 338 5.22 28.86 1.63
N TYR A 339 4.19 29.65 1.95
CA TYR A 339 2.94 29.63 1.19
C TYR A 339 3.16 29.99 -0.28
N GLY A 340 3.97 31.01 -0.56
CA GLY A 340 4.30 31.42 -1.93
C GLY A 340 4.95 30.27 -2.73
N ARG A 341 5.94 29.60 -2.13
CA ARG A 341 6.62 28.45 -2.74
C ARG A 341 5.69 27.27 -2.97
N ALA A 342 4.79 26.98 -2.03
CA ALA A 342 3.80 25.92 -2.18
C ALA A 342 2.78 26.25 -3.30
N LEU A 343 2.36 27.51 -3.39
CA LEU A 343 1.41 27.98 -4.38
C LEU A 343 1.90 27.77 -5.82
N GLU A 344 3.20 27.93 -6.09
CA GLU A 344 3.78 27.68 -7.41
C GLU A 344 3.48 26.28 -7.97
N VAL A 345 3.34 25.28 -7.09
CA VAL A 345 3.00 23.90 -7.50
C VAL A 345 1.51 23.75 -7.74
N TYR A 346 0.68 24.35 -6.89
CA TYR A 346 -0.78 24.26 -7.03
C TYR A 346 -1.28 25.03 -8.26
N THR A 347 -0.71 26.19 -8.57
CA THR A 347 -1.09 27.03 -9.72
C THR A 347 -0.63 26.45 -11.06
N ALA A 348 0.58 25.87 -11.11
CA ALA A 348 1.06 25.18 -12.31
C ALA A 348 0.16 24.00 -12.72
N ARG A 349 -0.62 23.45 -11.79
CA ARG A 349 -1.58 22.37 -12.05
C ARG A 349 -2.97 22.87 -12.46
N THR A 350 -3.39 24.05 -12.02
CA THR A 350 -4.67 24.67 -12.41
C THR A 350 -4.63 25.38 -13.76
N SER A 351 -3.43 25.59 -14.32
CA SER A 351 -3.23 26.22 -15.63
C SER A 351 -2.64 25.31 -16.73
N PRO A 352 -3.25 24.16 -17.10
CA PRO A 352 -2.77 23.40 -18.28
C PRO A 352 -2.98 24.11 -19.64
N TRP A 353 -3.64 25.28 -19.69
CA TRP A 353 -4.09 25.94 -20.92
C TRP A 353 -3.73 27.43 -21.05
N ILE A 354 -2.59 27.87 -20.52
CA ILE A 354 -2.05 29.21 -20.87
C ILE A 354 -0.60 29.06 -21.31
N MET A 355 -0.40 28.41 -22.46
CA MET A 355 0.71 28.66 -23.38
C MET A 355 0.44 27.87 -24.68
N ARG A 356 -0.34 28.49 -25.57
CA ARG A 356 -0.24 28.32 -27.02
C ARG A 356 -0.26 29.69 -27.65
#